data_AF-A0A0S7EPG6-F1
#
_entry.id   AF-A0A0S7EPG6-F1
#
_cell.length_a   1.000
_cell.length_b   1.000
_cell.length_c   1.000
_cell.angle_alpha   90.00
_cell.angle_beta   90.00
_cell.angle_gamma   90.00
#
_symmetry.space_group_name_H-M   'P 1'
#
loop_
_entity.id
_entity.type
_entity.pdbx_description
1 polymer ?
#
loop_
_entity_poly.entity_id
_entity_poly.type
_entity_poly.pdbx_seq_one_letter_code
_entity_poly.pdbx_strand_id
1 'polypeptide(L)'
;MVLCLSFFFLTSSLFCKLAALVRHRISLIGDEASAVSSCLRILAQALDARILTTASSESIQMPLHSFFEAAAADLEMTVGKIAETLPHSRGQLSKGVVNTLNYTTSILMPTLTSLFHHLANQNYGVDVLVGGIQVSCYKILSSLY
;
A
#
# COMPACT_ATOMS: atom_id res chain seq x y z
N MET A 1 2.63 -24.44 14.05
CA MET A 1 1.47 -23.56 13.73
C MET A 1 1.54 -22.22 14.48
N VAL A 2 1.68 -22.21 15.81
CA VAL A 2 1.74 -20.96 16.61
C VAL A 2 2.91 -20.04 16.22
N LEU A 3 4.14 -20.56 16.04
CA LEU A 3 5.28 -19.74 15.60
C LEU A 3 5.09 -19.11 14.21
N CYS A 4 4.49 -19.83 13.26
CA CYS A 4 4.20 -19.30 11.91
C CYS A 4 3.16 -18.18 11.96
N LEU A 5 2.12 -18.33 12.80
CA LEU A 5 1.11 -17.28 13.00
C LEU A 5 1.73 -16.01 13.60
N SER A 6 2.59 -16.16 14.61
CA SER A 6 3.28 -15.04 15.25
C SER A 6 4.19 -14.32 14.27
N PHE A 7 4.97 -15.05 13.47
CA PHE A 7 5.85 -14.48 12.46
C PHE A 7 5.07 -13.75 11.35
N PHE A 8 3.94 -14.31 10.89
CA PHE A 8 3.06 -13.64 9.94
C PHE A 8 2.49 -12.33 10.50
N PHE A 9 2.01 -12.35 11.74
CA PHE A 9 1.47 -11.15 12.40
C PHE A 9 2.53 -10.06 12.51
N LEU A 10 3.78 -10.42 12.82
CA LEU A 10 4.92 -9.51 12.85
C LEU A 10 5.21 -8.90 11.47
N THR A 11 5.27 -9.71 10.40
CA THR A 11 5.57 -9.22 9.05
C THR A 11 4.46 -8.33 8.50
N SER A 12 3.20 -8.74 8.65
CA SER A 12 2.03 -7.95 8.22
C SER A 12 1.90 -6.65 9.04
N SER A 13 2.07 -6.71 10.37
CA SER A 13 2.04 -5.53 11.22
C SER A 13 3.20 -4.58 10.94
N LEU A 14 4.41 -5.10 10.73
CA LEU A 14 5.58 -4.31 10.39
C LEU A 14 5.40 -3.61 9.04
N PHE A 15 4.93 -4.33 8.02
CA PHE A 15 4.59 -3.77 6.72
C PHE A 15 3.59 -2.62 6.85
N CYS A 16 2.48 -2.83 7.56
CA CYS A 16 1.43 -1.82 7.71
C CYS A 16 1.90 -0.61 8.53
N LYS A 17 2.65 -0.83 9.61
CA LYS A 17 3.22 0.25 10.43
C LYS A 17 4.26 1.06 9.66
N LEU A 18 5.11 0.40 8.88
CA LEU A 18 6.08 1.08 8.04
C LEU A 18 5.37 1.88 6.94
N ALA A 19 4.39 1.30 6.25
CA ALA A 19 3.60 2.00 5.24
C ALA A 19 2.88 3.23 5.83
N ALA A 20 2.27 3.11 7.02
CA ALA A 20 1.64 4.22 7.71
C ALA A 20 2.66 5.29 8.13
N LEU A 21 3.81 4.90 8.68
CA LEU A 21 4.88 5.84 9.03
C LEU A 21 5.34 6.63 7.81
N VAL A 22 5.54 5.95 6.68
CA VAL A 22 5.96 6.55 5.41
C VAL A 22 4.91 7.55 4.93
N ARG A 23 3.63 7.18 4.96
CA ARG A 23 2.50 8.08 4.64
C ARG A 23 2.50 9.33 5.53
N HIS A 24 2.75 9.19 6.83
CA HIS A 24 2.73 10.32 7.77
C HIS A 24 3.99 11.18 7.73
N ARG A 25 5.10 10.66 7.20
CA ARG A 25 6.42 11.32 7.21
C ARG A 25 7.01 11.52 5.82
N ILE A 26 6.16 11.67 4.80
CA ILE A 26 6.57 11.86 3.40
C ILE A 26 7.61 12.97 3.24
N SER A 27 7.46 14.09 3.96
CA SER A 27 8.40 15.22 3.88
C SER A 27 9.81 14.92 4.42
N LEU A 28 9.98 13.89 5.24
CA LEU A 28 11.25 13.50 5.85
C LEU A 28 11.94 12.37 5.10
N ILE A 29 11.23 11.68 4.20
CA ILE A 29 11.74 10.48 3.51
C ILE A 29 12.74 10.83 2.41
N GLY A 30 12.63 12.02 1.80
CA GLY A 30 13.69 12.59 0.95
C GLY A 30 14.32 11.58 -0.02
N ASP A 31 15.65 11.48 0.03
CA ASP A 31 16.48 10.63 -0.84
C ASP A 31 16.38 9.12 -0.50
N GLU A 32 15.90 8.80 0.70
CA GLU A 32 15.74 7.42 1.20
C GLU A 32 14.48 6.73 0.67
N ALA A 33 13.69 7.39 -0.19
CA ALA A 33 12.46 6.84 -0.76
C ALA A 33 12.70 5.49 -1.47
N SER A 34 13.85 5.34 -2.13
CA SER A 34 14.23 4.10 -2.82
C SER A 34 14.48 2.94 -1.85
N ALA A 35 15.21 3.19 -0.75
CA ALA A 35 15.49 2.21 0.30
C ALA A 35 14.21 1.79 1.03
N VAL A 36 13.34 2.75 1.36
CA VAL A 36 12.04 2.51 1.98
C VAL A 36 11.12 1.69 1.04
N SER A 37 11.05 2.07 -0.23
CA SER A 37 10.29 1.34 -1.26
C SER A 37 10.78 -0.10 -1.39
N SER A 38 12.10 -0.31 -1.38
CA SER A 38 12.71 -1.64 -1.42
C SER A 38 12.34 -2.47 -0.18
N CYS A 39 12.44 -1.88 1.02
CA CYS A 39 12.08 -2.54 2.28
C CYS A 39 10.60 -2.97 2.30
N LEU A 40 9.68 -2.07 1.94
CA LEU A 40 8.26 -2.38 1.82
C LEU A 40 7.99 -3.50 0.81
N ARG A 41 8.73 -3.51 -0.30
CA ARG A 41 8.64 -4.56 -1.32
C ARG A 41 9.06 -5.93 -0.81
N ILE A 42 10.19 -5.98 -0.10
CA ILE A 42 10.69 -7.22 0.52
C ILE A 42 9.70 -7.72 1.58
N LEU A 43 9.16 -6.82 2.41
CA LEU A 43 8.14 -7.17 3.41
C LEU A 43 6.84 -7.67 2.76
N ALA A 44 6.41 -7.06 1.65
CA ALA A 44 5.25 -7.52 0.89
C ALA A 44 5.45 -8.93 0.32
N GLN A 45 6.66 -9.27 -0.14
CA GLN A 45 7.00 -10.61 -0.63
C GLN A 45 7.20 -11.63 0.50
N ALA A 46 7.63 -11.18 1.69
CA ALA A 46 7.74 -12.01 2.88
C ALA A 46 6.37 -12.33 3.52
N LEU A 47 5.30 -11.69 3.05
CA LEU A 47 3.96 -11.91 3.54
C LEU A 47 3.44 -13.26 3.06
N ASP A 48 3.33 -14.22 3.98
CA ASP A 48 2.83 -15.57 3.65
C ASP A 48 1.30 -15.56 3.51
N ALA A 49 0.83 -15.34 2.28
CA ALA A 49 -0.59 -15.24 1.98
C ALA A 49 -1.38 -16.53 2.31
N ARG A 50 -0.72 -17.68 2.46
CA ARG A 50 -1.35 -18.92 2.94
C ARG A 50 -1.97 -18.78 4.31
N ILE A 51 -1.34 -17.99 5.18
CA ILE A 51 -1.79 -17.83 6.57
C ILE A 51 -3.07 -16.98 6.61
N LEU A 52 -3.26 -16.06 5.66
CA LEU A 52 -4.50 -15.26 5.53
C LEU A 52 -5.70 -16.09 5.10
N THR A 53 -5.48 -17.08 4.26
CA THR A 53 -6.54 -17.90 3.66
C THR A 53 -6.89 -19.10 4.53
N THR A 54 -5.93 -19.60 5.32
CA THR A 54 -6.14 -20.72 6.25
C THR A 54 -6.57 -20.29 7.65
N ALA A 55 -6.29 -19.05 8.06
CA ALA A 55 -6.71 -18.57 9.37
C ALA A 55 -8.11 -17.93 9.31
N SER A 56 -9.04 -18.49 10.08
CA SER A 56 -10.43 -18.02 10.20
C SER A 56 -10.60 -16.73 11.01
N SER A 57 -9.51 -16.02 11.33
CA SER A 57 -9.52 -14.90 12.26
C SER A 57 -9.40 -13.57 11.50
N GLU A 58 -10.48 -12.78 11.52
CA GLU A 58 -10.54 -11.43 10.93
C GLU A 58 -9.35 -10.56 11.38
N SER A 59 -8.89 -10.73 12.62
CA SER A 59 -7.76 -9.99 13.18
C SER A 59 -6.45 -10.11 12.39
N ILE A 60 -6.28 -11.18 11.60
CA ILE A 60 -5.09 -11.44 10.79
C ILE A 60 -5.17 -10.72 9.43
N GLN A 61 -6.40 -10.48 8.94
CA GLN A 61 -6.67 -9.75 7.70
C GLN A 61 -6.79 -8.24 7.92
N MET A 62 -7.14 -7.81 9.15
CA MET A 62 -7.29 -6.39 9.51
C MET A 62 -6.13 -5.49 9.10
N PRO A 63 -4.84 -5.82 9.33
CA PRO A 63 -3.73 -4.95 8.94
C PRO A 63 -3.68 -4.72 7.41
N LEU A 64 -3.88 -5.78 6.63
CA LEU A 64 -3.92 -5.70 5.18
C LEU A 64 -5.12 -4.91 4.68
N HIS A 65 -6.30 -5.12 5.29
CA HIS A 65 -7.48 -4.34 5.00
C HIS A 65 -7.21 -2.84 5.20
N SER A 66 -6.67 -2.46 6.36
CA SER A 66 -6.30 -1.08 6.65
C SER A 66 -5.25 -0.53 5.69
N PHE A 67 -4.28 -1.34 5.26
CA PHE A 67 -3.31 -0.93 4.24
C PHE A 67 -3.97 -0.63 2.89
N PHE A 68 -4.84 -1.51 2.39
CA PHE A 68 -5.52 -1.31 1.12
C PHE A 68 -6.49 -0.11 1.15
N GLU A 69 -7.22 0.05 2.25
CA GLU A 69 -8.10 1.20 2.47
C GLU A 69 -7.31 2.51 2.49
N ALA A 70 -6.18 2.52 3.20
CA ALA A 70 -5.26 3.65 3.23
C ALA A 70 -4.70 3.96 1.83
N ALA A 71 -4.24 2.95 1.10
CA ALA A 71 -3.71 3.09 -0.24
C ALA A 71 -4.74 3.67 -1.23
N ALA A 72 -6.00 3.21 -1.15
CA ALA A 72 -7.09 3.75 -1.94
C ALA A 72 -7.31 5.24 -1.68
N ALA A 73 -7.37 5.64 -0.40
CA ALA A 73 -7.54 7.03 0.00
C ALA A 73 -6.35 7.92 -0.42
N ASP A 74 -5.12 7.40 -0.35
CA ASP A 74 -3.93 8.14 -0.78
C ASP A 74 -3.92 8.40 -2.29
N LEU A 75 -4.33 7.41 -3.09
CA LEU A 75 -4.46 7.57 -4.54
C LEU A 75 -5.55 8.57 -4.90
N GLU A 76 -6.74 8.46 -4.29
CA GLU A 76 -7.85 9.39 -4.51
C GLU A 76 -7.44 10.83 -4.15
N MET A 77 -6.76 11.03 -3.01
CA MET A 77 -6.22 12.34 -2.62
C MET A 77 -5.18 12.85 -3.61
N THR A 78 -4.30 11.97 -4.13
CA THR A 78 -3.28 12.33 -5.11
C THR A 78 -3.92 12.82 -6.40
N VAL A 79 -4.91 12.09 -6.92
CA VAL A 79 -5.66 12.46 -8.12
C VAL A 79 -6.38 13.79 -7.93
N GLY A 80 -7.07 13.97 -6.79
CA GLY A 80 -7.75 15.24 -6.46
C GLY A 80 -6.78 16.43 -6.47
N LYS A 81 -5.61 16.30 -5.82
CA LYS A 81 -4.58 17.34 -5.81
C LYS A 81 -4.05 17.66 -7.22
N ILE A 82 -3.86 16.65 -8.07
CA ILE A 82 -3.42 16.87 -9.47
C ILE A 82 -4.51 17.62 -10.23
N ALA A 83 -5.77 17.19 -10.12
CA ALA A 83 -6.91 17.78 -10.80
C ALA A 83 -7.16 19.24 -10.39
N GLU A 84 -6.93 19.59 -9.12
CA GLU A 84 -7.01 20.98 -8.64
C GLU A 84 -5.85 21.84 -9.15
N THR A 85 -4.68 21.24 -9.35
CA THR A 85 -3.45 21.98 -9.73
C THR A 85 -3.35 22.20 -11.25
N LEU A 86 -3.89 21.28 -12.06
CA LEU A 86 -3.85 21.35 -13.53
C LEU A 86 -4.48 22.62 -14.14
N PRO A 87 -5.62 23.15 -13.62
CA PRO A 87 -6.23 24.38 -14.12
C PRO A 87 -5.54 25.66 -13.63
N HIS A 88 -4.80 25.61 -12.51
CA HIS A 88 -4.29 26.79 -11.81
C HIS A 88 -2.78 27.03 -11.95
N SER A 89 -1.99 26.01 -12.31
CA SER A 89 -0.53 26.14 -12.39
C SER A 89 -0.05 26.56 -13.78
N ARG A 90 0.32 27.84 -13.93
CA ARG A 90 1.25 28.32 -14.97
C ARG A 90 2.71 27.85 -14.72
N GLY A 91 2.91 26.63 -14.23
CA GLY A 91 4.24 25.99 -14.16
C GLY A 91 4.81 25.68 -12.77
N GLN A 92 4.15 26.01 -11.65
CA GLN A 92 4.67 25.72 -10.31
C GLN A 92 3.70 24.84 -9.49
N LEU A 93 4.08 23.59 -9.26
CA LEU A 93 3.41 22.70 -8.31
C LEU A 93 3.82 23.09 -6.88
N SER A 94 2.87 23.11 -5.94
CA SER A 94 3.21 23.35 -4.55
C SER A 94 4.07 22.20 -4.00
N LYS A 95 4.99 22.50 -3.09
CA LYS A 95 5.88 21.49 -2.47
C LYS A 95 5.10 20.31 -1.86
N GLY A 96 3.90 20.57 -1.33
CA GLY A 96 3.00 19.54 -0.80
C GLY A 96 2.46 18.58 -1.87
N VAL A 97 2.10 19.09 -3.06
CA VAL A 97 1.65 18.28 -4.20
C VAL A 97 2.80 17.43 -4.73
N VAL A 98 4.00 18.01 -4.89
CA VAL A 98 5.20 17.28 -5.33
C VAL A 98 5.55 16.14 -4.38
N ASN A 99 5.51 16.39 -3.07
CA ASN A 99 5.79 15.35 -2.09
C ASN A 99 4.75 14.21 -2.13
N THR A 100 3.47 14.55 -2.29
CA THR A 100 2.38 13.57 -2.40
C THR A 100 2.56 12.71 -3.66
N LEU A 101 2.87 13.35 -4.79
CA LEU A 101 3.19 12.66 -6.04
C LEU A 101 4.37 11.71 -5.89
N ASN A 102 5.48 12.16 -5.32
CA ASN A 102 6.67 11.35 -5.11
C ASN A 102 6.41 10.13 -4.21
N TYR A 103 5.63 10.30 -3.14
CA TYR A 103 5.20 9.17 -2.31
C TYR A 103 4.42 8.14 -3.12
N THR A 104 3.42 8.61 -3.88
CA THR A 104 2.55 7.74 -4.66
C THR A 104 3.32 6.99 -5.74
N THR A 105 4.17 7.68 -6.52
CA THR A 105 4.88 7.09 -7.66
C THR A 105 6.10 6.26 -7.26
N SER A 106 6.86 6.69 -6.24
CA SER A 106 8.13 6.03 -5.88
C SER A 106 7.97 4.96 -4.80
N ILE A 107 6.88 5.01 -4.02
CA ILE A 107 6.69 4.09 -2.89
C ILE A 107 5.38 3.32 -2.99
N LEU A 108 4.24 4.00 -3.04
CA LEU A 108 2.93 3.34 -2.97
C LEU A 108 2.69 2.42 -4.18
N MET A 109 2.86 2.95 -5.40
CA MET A 109 2.66 2.18 -6.63
C MET A 109 3.61 0.97 -6.73
N PRO A 110 4.93 1.10 -6.52
CA PRO A 110 5.83 -0.07 -6.50
C PRO A 110 5.49 -1.10 -5.43
N THR A 111 5.00 -0.65 -4.27
CA THR A 111 4.60 -1.55 -3.17
C THR A 111 3.35 -2.34 -3.55
N LEU A 112 2.30 -1.66 -4.05
CA LEU A 112 1.08 -2.29 -4.54
C LEU A 112 1.37 -3.27 -5.68
N THR A 113 2.18 -2.87 -6.67
CA THR A 113 2.57 -3.73 -7.79
C THR A 113 3.25 -5.01 -7.30
N SER A 114 4.19 -4.91 -6.36
CA SER A 114 4.85 -6.09 -5.82
C SER A 114 3.92 -6.97 -5.00
N LEU A 115 2.99 -6.39 -4.25
CA LEU A 115 2.01 -7.16 -3.48
C LEU A 115 1.07 -7.93 -4.41
N PHE A 116 0.52 -7.28 -5.44
CA PHE A 116 -0.33 -7.94 -6.43
C PHE A 116 0.42 -9.02 -7.21
N HIS A 117 1.66 -8.76 -7.62
CA HIS A 117 2.50 -9.74 -8.30
C HIS A 117 2.79 -10.96 -7.40
N HIS A 118 3.08 -10.73 -6.12
CA HIS A 118 3.27 -11.81 -5.16
C HIS A 118 1.99 -12.66 -4.98
N LEU A 119 0.84 -12.01 -4.80
CA LEU A 119 -0.45 -12.69 -4.67
C LEU A 119 -0.82 -13.49 -5.93
N ALA A 120 -0.52 -12.95 -7.11
CA ALA A 120 -0.72 -13.64 -8.39
C ALA A 120 0.19 -14.87 -8.52
N ASN A 121 1.48 -14.73 -8.22
CA ASN A 121 2.45 -15.83 -8.33
C ASN A 121 2.16 -16.98 -7.36
N GLN A 122 1.62 -16.65 -6.17
CA GLN A 122 1.25 -17.64 -5.17
C GLN A 122 -0.20 -18.16 -5.34
N ASN A 123 -0.95 -17.66 -6.34
CA ASN A 123 -2.36 -18.00 -6.59
C ASN A 123 -3.31 -17.73 -5.40
N TYR A 124 -2.97 -16.82 -4.49
CA TYR A 124 -3.83 -16.45 -3.34
C TYR A 124 -4.68 -15.21 -3.60
N GLY A 125 -4.62 -14.62 -4.80
CA GLY A 125 -5.40 -13.42 -5.14
C GLY A 125 -6.91 -13.62 -4.92
N VAL A 126 -7.47 -14.77 -5.32
CA VAL A 126 -8.91 -15.05 -5.21
C VAL A 126 -9.40 -15.20 -3.77
N ASP A 127 -8.52 -15.60 -2.86
CA ASP A 127 -8.86 -15.84 -1.46
C ASP A 127 -8.58 -14.60 -0.59
N VAL A 128 -7.57 -13.80 -0.95
CA VAL A 128 -7.15 -12.61 -0.19
C VAL A 128 -7.85 -11.34 -0.66
N LEU A 129 -8.12 -11.20 -1.95
CA LEU A 129 -8.70 -9.97 -2.54
C LEU A 129 -10.23 -10.03 -2.57
N VAL A 130 -10.84 -10.33 -1.43
CA VAL A 130 -12.30 -10.43 -1.24
C VAL A 130 -12.80 -9.42 -0.22
N GLY A 131 -14.12 -9.20 -0.18
CA GLY A 131 -14.77 -8.34 0.82
C GLY A 131 -14.27 -6.89 0.79
N GLY A 132 -13.91 -6.33 1.94
CA GLY A 132 -13.48 -4.93 2.05
C GLY A 132 -12.13 -4.62 1.36
N ILE A 133 -11.24 -5.62 1.23
CA ILE A 133 -10.02 -5.48 0.42
C ILE A 133 -10.39 -5.33 -1.06
N GLN A 134 -11.34 -6.12 -1.55
CA GLN A 134 -11.83 -6.03 -2.93
C GLN A 134 -12.40 -4.63 -3.23
N VAL A 135 -13.22 -4.07 -2.33
CA VAL A 135 -13.76 -2.72 -2.45
C VAL A 135 -12.63 -1.68 -2.55
N SER A 136 -11.60 -1.82 -1.71
CA SER A 136 -10.44 -0.95 -1.76
C SER A 136 -9.64 -1.10 -3.06
N CYS A 137 -9.48 -2.32 -3.58
CA CYS A 137 -8.86 -2.56 -4.89
C CYS A 137 -9.64 -1.90 -6.04
N TYR A 138 -10.97 -1.93 -6.00
CA TYR A 138 -11.79 -1.22 -6.99
C TYR A 138 -11.59 0.30 -6.93
N LYS A 139 -11.50 0.88 -5.72
CA LYS A 139 -11.19 2.31 -5.56
C LYS A 139 -9.80 2.65 -6.09
N ILE A 140 -8.79 1.81 -5.79
CA ILE A 140 -7.44 1.96 -6.35
C ILE A 140 -7.49 1.97 -7.87
N LEU A 141 -8.17 1.01 -8.49
CA LEU A 141 -8.33 0.94 -9.95
C LEU A 141 -9.04 2.18 -10.49
N SER A 142 -10.10 2.63 -9.83
CA SER A 142 -10.85 3.83 -10.22
C SER A 142 -10.03 5.11 -10.13
N SER A 143 -9.07 5.20 -9.20
CA SER A 143 -8.18 6.37 -9.10
C SER A 143 -7.07 6.35 -10.16
N LEU A 144 -6.79 5.19 -10.78
CA LEU A 144 -5.76 5.05 -11.82
C LEU A 144 -6.31 5.24 -13.24
N TYR A 145 -7.64 5.29 -13.41
CA TYR A 145 -8.33 5.46 -14.70
C TYR A 145 -8.95 6.86 -14.79
#